data_AF-A0A9R1RLW2-F1
#
_entry.id   AF-A0A9R1RLW2-F1
#
_cell.length_a   1.000
_cell.length_b   1.000
_cell.length_c   1.000
_cell.angle_alpha   90.00
_cell.angle_beta   90.00
_cell.angle_gamma   90.00
#
_symmetry.space_group_name_H-M   'P 1'
#
loop_
_entity.id
_entity.type
_entity.pdbx_description
1 polymer ?
#
loop_
_entity_poly.entity_id
_entity_poly.type
_entity_poly.pdbx_seq_one_letter_code
_entity_poly.pdbx_strand_id
1 'polypeptide(L)'
;MGAFVDRIVVGAAAMRRDRPELAHQSFNARARTYIQESGVVELVKWFKHNSLTYPQIAKVVCSCSGDLEKVRRMLKWLRSIYVKGEFLGRVLAKGESLMSRSFEELEEITGYLECCGVRREWIGHVVSRCPQLLNLSLDELETRVQFYTNMGMNENDFGTMVYDYPKVLGFFSLEEMNSKMIEDLFIFC
;
A
#
# COMPACT_ATOMS: atom_id res chain seq x y z
N MET A 1 10.27 15.33 -3.26
CA MET A 1 11.36 15.02 -4.22
C MET A 1 12.75 15.18 -3.62
N GLY A 2 12.97 16.10 -2.65
CA GLY A 2 14.26 16.32 -1.98
C GLY A 2 14.94 15.04 -1.47
N ALA A 3 14.29 14.29 -0.59
CA ALA A 3 14.90 13.08 0.01
C ALA A 3 15.43 12.03 -0.99
N PHE A 4 14.74 11.83 -2.13
CA PHE A 4 15.21 10.91 -3.16
C PHE A 4 16.44 11.45 -3.90
N VAL A 5 16.43 12.73 -4.25
CA VAL A 5 17.57 13.40 -4.88
C VAL A 5 18.76 13.44 -3.91
N ASP A 6 18.53 13.77 -2.65
CA ASP A 6 19.54 13.79 -1.58
C ASP A 6 20.21 12.41 -1.46
N ARG A 7 19.43 11.32 -1.51
CA ARG A 7 19.96 9.96 -1.48
C ARG A 7 20.89 9.67 -2.67
N ILE A 8 20.51 10.09 -3.88
CA ILE A 8 21.37 9.96 -5.06
C ILE A 8 22.65 10.77 -4.88
N VAL A 9 22.53 12.01 -4.41
CA VAL A 9 23.67 12.91 -4.23
C VAL A 9 24.64 12.37 -3.19
N VAL A 10 24.13 11.99 -2.01
CA VAL A 10 24.89 11.40 -0.92
C VAL A 10 25.55 10.09 -1.37
N GLY A 11 24.80 9.21 -2.05
CA GLY A 11 25.32 7.95 -2.56
C GLY A 11 26.44 8.14 -3.59
N ALA A 12 26.25 9.03 -4.56
CA ALA A 12 27.26 9.35 -5.58
C ALA A 12 28.52 10.03 -5.00
N ALA A 13 28.36 10.83 -3.93
CA ALA A 13 29.46 11.43 -3.20
C ALA A 13 30.25 10.37 -2.40
N ALA A 14 29.54 9.48 -1.69
CA ALA A 14 30.13 8.40 -0.90
C ALA A 14 30.95 7.43 -1.77
N MET A 15 30.48 7.13 -2.99
CA MET A 15 31.21 6.30 -3.96
C MET A 15 32.63 6.78 -4.25
N ARG A 16 32.94 8.08 -4.12
CA ARG A 16 34.31 8.58 -4.31
C ARG A 16 35.27 8.05 -3.24
N ARG A 17 34.79 7.87 -2.02
CA ARG A 17 35.56 7.37 -0.88
C ARG A 17 35.51 5.84 -0.83
N ASP A 18 34.32 5.29 -1.02
CA ASP A 18 34.05 3.88 -0.75
C ASP A 18 34.45 2.96 -1.93
N ARG A 19 34.66 3.52 -3.14
CA ARG A 19 35.04 2.78 -4.36
C ARG A 19 36.22 3.43 -5.10
N PRO A 20 37.47 2.99 -4.83
CA PRO A 20 38.68 3.58 -5.43
C PRO A 20 38.67 3.59 -6.96
N GLU A 21 38.08 2.57 -7.59
CA GLU A 21 37.94 2.44 -9.03
C GLU A 21 36.99 3.48 -9.65
N LEU A 22 36.10 4.08 -8.86
CA LEU A 22 35.19 5.15 -9.30
C LEU A 22 35.61 6.54 -8.81
N ALA A 23 36.65 6.63 -7.97
CA ALA A 23 37.08 7.87 -7.34
C ALA A 23 37.53 8.95 -8.33
N HIS A 24 38.14 8.55 -9.45
CA HIS A 24 38.62 9.43 -10.51
C HIS A 24 37.51 9.90 -11.46
N GLN A 25 36.33 9.28 -11.42
CA GLN A 25 35.22 9.65 -12.28
C GLN A 25 34.58 10.99 -11.85
N SER A 26 33.87 11.65 -12.77
CA SER A 26 33.07 12.82 -12.44
C SER A 26 31.91 12.45 -11.50
N PHE A 27 31.39 13.42 -10.76
CA PHE A 27 30.21 13.22 -9.94
C PHE A 27 29.02 12.68 -10.76
N ASN A 28 28.81 13.20 -11.97
CA ASN A 28 27.72 12.76 -12.86
C ASN A 28 27.87 11.30 -13.30
N ALA A 29 29.11 10.84 -13.55
CA ALA A 29 29.38 9.44 -13.86
C ALA A 29 29.05 8.54 -12.66
N ARG A 30 29.52 8.89 -11.45
CA ARG A 30 29.18 8.16 -10.23
C ARG A 30 27.67 8.17 -9.93
N ALA A 31 26.98 9.28 -10.16
CA ALA A 31 25.54 9.37 -9.98
C ALA A 31 24.78 8.42 -10.93
N ARG A 32 25.21 8.31 -12.20
CA ARG A 32 24.64 7.33 -13.15
C ARG A 32 24.87 5.90 -12.67
N THR A 33 26.08 5.56 -12.22
CA THR A 33 26.39 4.25 -11.67
C THR A 33 25.52 3.94 -10.44
N TYR A 34 25.42 4.88 -9.50
CA TYR A 34 24.57 4.74 -8.32
C TYR A 34 23.10 4.48 -8.69
N ILE A 35 22.56 5.23 -9.65
CA ILE A 35 21.19 5.04 -10.15
C ILE A 35 21.02 3.64 -10.76
N GLN A 36 21.96 3.18 -11.57
CA GLN A 36 21.91 1.85 -12.18
C GLN A 36 21.94 0.75 -11.11
N GLU A 37 22.87 0.83 -10.16
CA GLU A 37 23.05 -0.18 -9.10
C GLU A 37 21.93 -0.16 -8.05
N SER A 38 21.32 1.00 -7.79
CA SER A 38 20.18 1.11 -6.86
C SER A 38 18.97 0.26 -7.32
N GLY A 39 18.90 -0.05 -8.62
CA GLY A 39 17.77 -0.74 -9.24
C GLY A 39 16.51 0.12 -9.35
N VAL A 40 16.62 1.44 -9.19
CA VAL A 40 15.50 2.38 -9.40
C VAL A 40 14.97 2.30 -10.83
N VAL A 41 15.85 2.10 -11.81
CA VAL A 41 15.48 2.01 -13.22
C VAL A 41 14.59 0.79 -13.46
N GLU A 42 14.96 -0.36 -12.93
CA GLU A 42 14.16 -1.58 -13.05
C GLU A 42 12.83 -1.48 -12.30
N LEU A 43 12.82 -0.83 -11.13
CA LEU A 43 11.59 -0.57 -10.39
C LEU A 43 10.64 0.36 -11.16
N VAL A 44 11.16 1.44 -11.77
CA VAL A 44 10.38 2.36 -12.60
C VAL A 44 9.82 1.65 -13.83
N LYS A 45 10.64 0.84 -14.53
CA LYS A 45 10.18 0.01 -15.66
C LYS A 45 9.08 -0.95 -15.23
N TRP A 46 9.25 -1.62 -14.09
CA TRP A 46 8.26 -2.53 -13.54
C TRP A 46 6.94 -1.83 -13.22
N PHE A 47 6.98 -0.67 -12.56
CA PHE A 47 5.77 0.11 -12.32
C PHE A 47 5.10 0.55 -13.62
N LYS A 48 5.88 0.93 -14.62
CA LYS A 48 5.37 1.32 -15.93
C LYS A 48 4.66 0.15 -16.64
N HIS A 49 5.22 -1.05 -16.56
CA HIS A 49 4.59 -2.27 -17.08
C HIS A 49 3.27 -2.60 -16.35
N ASN A 50 3.17 -2.24 -15.06
CA ASN A 50 1.95 -2.36 -14.26
C ASN A 50 1.02 -1.13 -14.39
N SER A 51 1.09 -0.41 -15.51
CA SER A 51 0.19 0.68 -15.88
C SER A 51 0.19 1.89 -14.93
N LEU A 52 1.28 2.13 -14.19
CA LEU A 52 1.39 3.35 -13.39
C LEU A 52 1.82 4.53 -14.26
N THR A 53 1.25 5.68 -13.94
CA THR A 53 1.66 6.96 -14.52
C THR A 53 2.95 7.44 -13.88
N TYR A 54 3.76 8.23 -14.60
CA TYR A 54 4.98 8.81 -14.02
C TYR A 54 4.72 9.60 -12.72
N PRO A 55 3.62 10.37 -12.58
CA PRO A 55 3.25 10.98 -11.30
C PRO A 55 3.05 9.97 -10.16
N GLN A 56 2.38 8.84 -10.43
CA GLN A 56 2.19 7.78 -9.41
C GLN A 56 3.51 7.12 -9.03
N ILE A 57 4.37 6.84 -10.01
CA ILE A 57 5.71 6.29 -9.78
C ILE A 57 6.53 7.25 -8.92
N ALA A 58 6.55 8.53 -9.30
CA ALA A 58 7.27 9.57 -8.57
C ALA A 58 6.76 9.68 -7.12
N LYS A 59 5.43 9.61 -6.92
CA LYS A 59 4.81 9.59 -5.60
C LYS A 59 5.34 8.42 -4.76
N VAL A 60 5.25 7.18 -5.26
CA VAL A 60 5.71 5.98 -4.53
C VAL A 60 7.20 6.07 -4.20
N VAL A 61 8.04 6.44 -5.16
CA VAL A 61 9.50 6.57 -4.96
C VAL A 61 9.82 7.67 -3.93
N CYS A 62 9.10 8.79 -3.96
CA CYS A 62 9.27 9.89 -3.00
C CYS A 62 8.76 9.53 -1.60
N SER A 63 7.62 8.83 -1.48
CA SER A 63 7.04 8.40 -0.19
C SER A 63 7.96 7.45 0.58
N CYS A 64 8.93 6.82 -0.09
CA CYS A 64 9.88 5.90 0.53
C CYS A 64 11.22 6.56 0.87
N SER A 65 11.36 7.89 0.72
CA SER A 65 12.64 8.59 0.88
C SER A 65 13.78 7.96 0.05
N GLY A 66 13.43 7.37 -1.10
CA GLY A 66 14.36 6.63 -1.95
C GLY A 66 14.83 5.26 -1.42
N ASP A 67 14.23 4.73 -0.35
CA ASP A 67 14.44 3.34 0.08
C ASP A 67 13.66 2.36 -0.80
N LEU A 68 14.33 1.92 -1.86
CA LEU A 68 13.77 0.97 -2.82
C LEU A 68 13.63 -0.44 -2.23
N GLU A 69 14.40 -0.78 -1.20
CA GLU A 69 14.24 -2.06 -0.49
C GLU A 69 12.93 -2.10 0.28
N LYS A 70 12.54 -0.98 0.91
CA LYS A 70 11.23 -0.87 1.55
C LYS A 70 10.09 -1.12 0.55
N VAL A 71 10.18 -0.54 -0.65
CA VAL A 71 9.21 -0.80 -1.74
C VAL A 71 9.19 -2.28 -2.12
N ARG A 72 10.36 -2.91 -2.29
CA ARG A 72 10.46 -4.33 -2.64
C ARG A 72 9.86 -5.24 -1.57
N ARG A 73 10.11 -4.95 -0.29
CA ARG A 73 9.52 -5.69 0.84
C ARG A 73 8.01 -5.55 0.86
N MET A 74 7.49 -4.32 0.67
CA MET A 74 6.05 -4.09 0.59
C MET A 74 5.41 -4.84 -0.59
N LEU A 75 6.03 -4.84 -1.77
CA LEU A 75 5.55 -5.60 -2.93
C LEU A 75 5.51 -7.10 -2.66
N LYS A 76 6.49 -7.65 -1.94
CA LYS A 76 6.50 -9.07 -1.54
C LYS A 76 5.36 -9.37 -0.57
N TRP A 77 5.15 -8.51 0.43
CA TRP A 77 4.07 -8.66 1.40
C TRP A 77 2.68 -8.57 0.75
N LEU A 78 2.46 -7.60 -0.15
CA LEU A 78 1.22 -7.50 -0.91
C LEU A 78 0.93 -8.78 -1.71
N ARG A 79 1.96 -9.43 -2.26
CA ARG A 79 1.81 -10.72 -2.94
C ARG A 79 1.47 -11.86 -1.97
N SER A 80 2.02 -11.87 -0.76
CA SER A 80 1.71 -12.92 0.22
C SER A 80 0.27 -12.84 0.74
N ILE A 81 -0.36 -11.67 0.66
CA ILE A 81 -1.81 -11.50 0.90
C ILE A 81 -2.64 -11.55 -0.39
N TYR A 82 -2.13 -12.21 -1.44
CA TYR A 82 -2.82 -12.50 -2.70
C TYR A 82 -3.17 -11.29 -3.60
N VAL A 83 -2.54 -10.13 -3.42
CA VAL A 83 -2.70 -9.01 -4.38
C VAL A 83 -2.05 -9.40 -5.71
N LYS A 84 -2.85 -9.41 -6.79
CA LYS A 84 -2.37 -9.74 -8.13
C LYS A 84 -1.38 -8.68 -8.63
N GLY A 85 -0.41 -9.13 -9.44
CA GLY A 85 0.68 -8.30 -9.95
C GLY A 85 0.21 -6.96 -10.56
N GLU A 86 -0.82 -7.02 -11.40
CA GLU A 86 -1.42 -5.87 -12.10
C GLU A 86 -2.00 -4.79 -11.16
N PHE A 87 -2.35 -5.14 -9.92
CA PHE A 87 -2.91 -4.21 -8.94
C PHE A 87 -1.87 -3.64 -7.96
N LEU A 88 -0.71 -4.29 -7.81
CA LEU A 88 0.31 -3.91 -6.83
C LEU A 88 0.71 -2.44 -6.91
N GLY A 89 0.97 -1.94 -8.12
CA GLY A 89 1.35 -0.54 -8.29
C GLY A 89 0.20 0.42 -7.92
N ARG A 90 -1.05 0.07 -8.25
CA ARG A 90 -2.23 0.87 -7.89
C ARG A 90 -2.40 0.94 -6.37
N VAL A 91 -2.22 -0.19 -5.69
CA VAL A 91 -2.29 -0.29 -4.23
C VAL A 91 -1.23 0.62 -3.59
N LEU A 92 0.02 0.54 -4.05
CA LEU A 92 1.10 1.40 -3.54
C LEU A 92 0.89 2.89 -3.81
N ALA A 93 0.34 3.25 -4.97
CA ALA A 93 0.13 4.65 -5.33
C ALA A 93 -1.03 5.32 -4.57
N LYS A 94 -2.04 4.52 -4.17
CA LYS A 94 -3.21 4.98 -3.42
C LYS A 94 -3.08 4.83 -1.90
N GLY A 95 -2.25 3.92 -1.43
CA GLY A 95 -1.91 3.77 -0.01
C GLY A 95 -0.92 4.83 0.44
N GLU A 96 -1.35 6.10 0.53
CA GLU A 96 -0.47 7.25 0.82
C GLU A 96 0.38 7.09 2.09
N SER A 97 -0.16 6.39 3.10
CA SER A 97 0.52 6.05 4.36
C SER A 97 0.91 4.58 4.47
N LEU A 98 0.59 3.73 3.48
CA LEU A 98 0.91 2.30 3.50
C LEU A 98 2.41 2.07 3.67
N MET A 99 3.23 2.90 3.03
CA MET A 99 4.69 2.81 3.12
C MET A 99 5.24 3.28 4.47
N SER A 100 4.44 3.90 5.33
CA SER A 100 4.86 4.32 6.68
C SER A 100 4.52 3.30 7.76
N ARG A 101 3.58 2.39 7.48
CA ARG A 101 3.12 1.33 8.38
C ARG A 101 4.19 0.26 8.60
N SER A 102 4.17 -0.37 9.77
CA SER A 102 4.96 -1.56 10.04
C SER A 102 4.33 -2.80 9.38
N PHE A 103 5.09 -3.87 9.21
CA PHE A 103 4.50 -5.11 8.67
C PHE A 103 3.60 -5.77 9.69
N GLU A 104 3.92 -5.61 10.97
CA GLU A 104 3.16 -6.10 12.12
C GLU A 104 1.75 -5.49 12.14
N GLU A 105 1.63 -4.16 12.01
CA GLU A 105 0.33 -3.47 11.94
C GLU A 105 -0.51 -3.96 10.76
N LEU A 106 0.13 -4.21 9.62
CA LEU A 106 -0.57 -4.68 8.42
C LEU A 106 -1.03 -6.13 8.56
N GLU A 107 -0.22 -6.98 9.19
CA GLU A 107 -0.56 -8.37 9.48
C GLU A 107 -1.72 -8.44 10.48
N GLU A 108 -1.72 -7.61 11.53
CA GLU A 108 -2.85 -7.48 12.48
C GLU A 108 -4.15 -7.13 11.78
N ILE A 109 -4.15 -6.12 10.89
CA ILE A 109 -5.34 -5.72 10.12
C ILE A 109 -5.84 -6.87 9.25
N THR A 110 -4.96 -7.53 8.50
CA THR A 110 -5.38 -8.64 7.63
C THR A 110 -5.84 -9.87 8.41
N GLY A 111 -5.18 -10.18 9.54
CA GLY A 111 -5.54 -11.27 10.42
C GLY A 111 -6.89 -11.04 11.09
N TYR A 112 -7.17 -9.81 11.53
CA TYR A 112 -8.46 -9.47 12.09
C TYR A 112 -9.60 -9.61 11.07
N LEU A 113 -9.41 -9.16 9.83
CA LEU A 113 -10.38 -9.39 8.75
C LEU A 113 -10.63 -10.89 8.51
N GLU A 114 -9.58 -11.71 8.54
CA GLU A 114 -9.70 -13.17 8.43
C GLU A 114 -10.53 -13.75 9.60
N CYS A 115 -10.28 -13.31 10.84
CA CYS A 115 -11.05 -13.71 12.01
C CYS A 115 -12.52 -13.29 11.95
N CYS A 116 -12.86 -12.22 11.24
CA CYS A 116 -14.23 -11.73 11.07
C CYS A 116 -14.97 -12.37 9.88
N GLY A 117 -14.37 -13.36 9.21
CA GLY A 117 -15.01 -14.13 8.12
C GLY A 117 -14.61 -13.71 6.71
N VAL A 118 -13.67 -12.77 6.54
CA VAL A 118 -13.10 -12.48 5.21
C VAL A 118 -12.13 -13.59 4.83
N ARG A 119 -12.42 -14.34 3.78
CA ARG A 119 -11.56 -15.46 3.39
C ARG A 119 -10.15 -14.99 3.04
N ARG A 120 -9.14 -15.78 3.41
CA ARG A 120 -7.72 -15.44 3.20
C ARG A 120 -7.40 -15.12 1.73
N GLU A 121 -7.95 -15.88 0.79
CA GLU A 121 -7.77 -15.66 -0.65
C GLU A 121 -8.52 -14.42 -1.19
N TRP A 122 -9.46 -13.87 -0.42
CA TRP A 122 -10.20 -12.65 -0.75
C TRP A 122 -9.49 -11.37 -0.33
N ILE A 123 -8.59 -11.42 0.65
CA ILE A 123 -7.86 -10.26 1.16
C ILE A 123 -7.18 -9.50 0.02
N GLY A 124 -6.54 -10.20 -0.91
CA GLY A 124 -5.89 -9.60 -2.07
C GLY A 124 -6.86 -8.85 -2.99
N HIS A 125 -8.07 -9.38 -3.19
CA HIS A 125 -9.13 -8.71 -3.95
C HIS A 125 -9.63 -7.45 -3.24
N VAL A 126 -9.90 -7.56 -1.94
CA VAL A 126 -10.36 -6.48 -1.06
C VAL A 126 -9.36 -5.32 -1.08
N VAL A 127 -8.09 -5.60 -0.82
CA VAL A 127 -7.00 -4.60 -0.80
C VAL A 127 -6.79 -3.97 -2.19
N SER A 128 -6.91 -4.75 -3.27
CA SER A 128 -6.78 -4.23 -4.64
C SER A 128 -7.85 -3.18 -4.98
N ARG A 129 -9.06 -3.33 -4.42
CA ARG A 129 -10.20 -2.42 -4.61
C ARG A 129 -10.22 -1.28 -3.60
N CYS A 130 -9.69 -1.51 -2.40
CA CYS A 130 -9.75 -0.61 -1.26
C CYS A 130 -8.40 -0.52 -0.51
N PRO A 131 -7.32 0.00 -1.14
CA PRO A 131 -6.00 0.07 -0.50
C PRO A 131 -5.99 0.82 0.84
N GLN A 132 -6.86 1.82 0.97
CA GLN A 132 -6.99 2.64 2.17
C GLN A 132 -7.55 1.89 3.38
N LEU A 133 -8.12 0.70 3.20
CA LEU A 133 -8.44 -0.20 4.31
C LEU A 133 -7.20 -0.51 5.15
N LEU A 134 -6.05 -0.64 4.49
CA LEU A 134 -4.75 -0.81 5.12
C LEU A 134 -4.18 0.48 5.73
N ASN A 135 -4.97 1.54 5.90
CA ASN A 135 -4.59 2.73 6.68
C ASN A 135 -5.33 2.85 8.01
N LEU A 136 -6.38 2.05 8.25
CA LEU A 136 -7.14 2.06 9.51
C LEU A 136 -6.29 1.57 10.68
N SER A 137 -6.45 2.13 11.87
CA SER A 137 -5.95 1.46 13.07
C SER A 137 -6.75 0.18 13.32
N LEU A 138 -6.19 -0.75 14.10
CA LEU A 138 -6.90 -1.95 14.50
C LEU A 138 -8.19 -1.57 15.25
N ASP A 139 -8.11 -0.63 16.20
CA ASP A 139 -9.26 -0.12 16.96
C ASP A 139 -10.38 0.43 16.06
N GLU A 140 -10.02 1.19 15.01
CA GLU A 140 -11.01 1.74 14.08
C GLU A 140 -11.66 0.64 13.26
N LEU A 141 -10.89 -0.35 12.82
CA LEU A 141 -11.42 -1.51 12.12
C LEU A 141 -12.36 -2.31 13.03
N GLU A 142 -11.96 -2.60 14.26
CA GLU A 142 -12.79 -3.31 15.25
C GLU A 142 -14.12 -2.58 15.48
N THR A 143 -14.08 -1.27 15.66
CA THR A 143 -15.28 -0.44 15.86
C THR A 143 -16.24 -0.56 14.67
N ARG A 144 -15.70 -0.54 13.44
CA ARG A 144 -16.49 -0.69 12.21
C ARG A 144 -17.05 -2.11 12.05
N VAL A 145 -16.32 -3.14 12.45
CA VAL A 145 -16.83 -4.52 12.45
C VAL A 145 -17.95 -4.68 13.48
N GLN A 146 -17.74 -4.22 14.71
CA GLN A 146 -18.72 -4.27 15.78
C GLN A 146 -20.04 -3.59 15.40
N PHE A 147 -19.99 -2.50 14.63
CA PHE A 147 -21.18 -1.86 14.08
C PHE A 147 -22.06 -2.85 13.28
N TYR A 148 -21.47 -3.61 12.36
CA TYR A 148 -22.20 -4.60 11.56
C TYR A 148 -22.65 -5.80 12.40
N THR A 149 -21.81 -6.30 13.31
CA THR A 149 -22.17 -7.41 14.20
C THR A 149 -23.36 -7.03 15.11
N ASN A 150 -23.37 -5.80 15.65
CA ASN A 150 -24.47 -5.29 16.48
C ASN A 150 -25.79 -5.16 15.70
N MET A 151 -25.74 -5.11 14.37
CA MET A 151 -26.92 -5.15 13.48
C MET A 151 -27.38 -6.59 13.18
N GLY A 152 -26.77 -7.60 13.79
CA GLY A 152 -27.11 -9.00 13.58
C GLY A 152 -26.44 -9.64 12.37
N MET A 153 -25.46 -8.96 11.74
CA MET A 153 -24.66 -9.54 10.66
C MET A 153 -23.75 -10.63 11.23
N ASN A 154 -23.80 -11.82 10.64
CA ASN A 154 -22.87 -12.90 10.98
C ASN A 154 -21.56 -12.77 10.19
N GLU A 155 -20.53 -13.53 10.59
CA GLU A 155 -19.18 -13.50 9.99
C GLU A 155 -19.17 -13.84 8.48
N ASN A 156 -20.02 -14.76 8.03
CA ASN A 156 -20.07 -15.15 6.61
C ASN A 156 -20.64 -14.01 5.74
N ASP A 157 -21.71 -13.39 6.21
CA ASP A 157 -22.35 -12.25 5.53
C ASP A 157 -21.42 -11.04 5.54
N PHE A 158 -20.73 -10.80 6.67
CA PHE A 158 -19.71 -9.77 6.79
C PHE A 158 -18.57 -9.99 5.79
N GLY A 159 -18.01 -11.20 5.75
CA GLY A 159 -16.94 -11.56 4.82
C GLY A 159 -17.33 -11.31 3.36
N THR A 160 -18.55 -11.68 2.99
CA THR A 160 -19.10 -11.49 1.64
C THR A 160 -19.31 -10.00 1.33
N MET A 161 -19.87 -9.23 2.26
CA MET A 161 -20.03 -7.78 2.13
C MET A 161 -18.69 -7.08 1.92
N VAL A 162 -17.66 -7.44 2.69
CA VAL A 162 -16.33 -6.84 2.56
C VAL A 162 -15.70 -7.22 1.21
N TYR A 163 -15.89 -8.45 0.73
CA TYR A 163 -15.43 -8.86 -0.60
C TYR A 163 -16.08 -8.04 -1.72
N ASP A 164 -17.40 -7.90 -1.70
CA ASP A 164 -18.16 -7.22 -2.76
C ASP A 164 -17.98 -5.69 -2.72
N TYR A 165 -18.01 -5.13 -1.51
CA TYR A 165 -17.99 -3.69 -1.27
C TYR A 165 -17.07 -3.26 -0.12
N PRO A 166 -15.74 -3.42 -0.26
CA PRO A 166 -14.77 -3.13 0.81
C PRO A 166 -14.72 -1.66 1.26
N LYS A 167 -15.35 -0.76 0.50
CA LYS A 167 -15.45 0.66 0.86
C LYS A 167 -16.34 0.90 2.08
N VAL A 168 -17.25 -0.03 2.43
CA VAL A 168 -18.03 0.02 3.68
C VAL A 168 -17.15 0.25 4.90
N LEU A 169 -15.96 -0.36 4.92
CA LEU A 169 -15.03 -0.27 6.04
C LEU A 169 -14.03 0.88 5.92
N GLY A 170 -13.82 1.47 4.73
CA GLY A 170 -12.68 2.36 4.50
C GLY A 170 -13.02 3.80 4.14
N PHE A 171 -14.30 4.11 3.86
CA PHE A 171 -14.69 5.43 3.33
C PHE A 171 -15.73 6.17 4.14
N PHE A 172 -16.58 5.48 4.88
CA PHE A 172 -17.61 6.14 5.67
C PHE A 172 -17.09 6.47 7.07
N SER A 173 -17.36 7.67 7.57
CA SER A 173 -17.33 7.90 9.01
C SER A 173 -18.43 7.05 9.68
N LEU A 174 -18.32 6.78 10.98
CA LEU A 174 -19.39 6.08 11.71
C LEU A 174 -20.74 6.83 11.58
N GLU A 175 -20.71 8.16 11.46
CA GLU A 175 -21.89 8.99 11.21
C GLU A 175 -22.47 8.78 9.80
N GLU A 176 -21.63 8.61 8.78
CA GLU A 176 -22.06 8.32 7.40
C GLU A 176 -22.56 6.87 7.27
N MET A 177 -21.97 5.93 8.00
CA MET A 177 -22.48 4.56 8.13
C MET A 177 -23.89 4.58 8.74
N ASN A 178 -24.13 5.38 9.79
CA ASN A 178 -25.46 5.56 10.37
C ASN A 178 -26.43 6.27 9.43
N SER A 179 -26.00 7.32 8.72
CA SER A 179 -26.88 8.16 7.89
C SER A 179 -27.34 7.44 6.62
N LYS A 180 -26.45 6.68 5.95
CA LYS A 180 -26.81 5.92 4.74
C LYS A 180 -27.75 4.76 5.02
N MET A 181 -27.76 4.24 6.24
CA MET A 181 -28.72 3.24 6.69
C MET A 181 -30.14 3.81 6.84
N ILE A 182 -30.28 5.10 7.18
CA ILE A 182 -31.60 5.75 7.29
C ILE A 182 -32.24 5.97 5.91
N GLU A 183 -31.42 6.21 4.87
CA GLU A 183 -31.93 6.40 3.50
C GLU A 183 -32.21 5.07 2.78
N ASP A 184 -31.39 4.03 2.98
CA ASP A 184 -31.54 2.75 2.26
C ASP A 184 -32.52 1.76 2.90
N LEU A 185 -32.99 1.99 4.15
CA LEU A 185 -34.06 1.17 4.77
C LEU A 185 -35.43 1.32 4.08
N PHE A 186 -35.61 2.30 3.18
CA PHE A 186 -36.84 2.46 2.39
C PHE A 186 -36.81 1.73 1.03
N ILE A 187 -35.71 1.08 0.66
CA ILE A 187 -35.59 0.39 -0.64
C ILE A 187 -35.73 -1.14 -0.50
N PHE A 188 -35.73 -1.69 0.72
CA PHE A 188 -35.87 -3.13 0.97
C PHE A 188 -37.04 -3.55 1.88
N CYS A 189 -37.98 -2.64 2.19
CA CYS A 189 -39.32 -2.98 2.70
C CYS A 189 -40.34 -2.90 1.56
#